data_AF-A0A504ZB85-F1
#
_entry.id   AF-A0A504ZB85-F1
#
_cell.length_a   1.000
_cell.length_b   1.000
_cell.length_c   1.000
_cell.angle_alpha   90.00
_cell.angle_beta   90.00
_cell.angle_gamma   90.00
#
_symmetry.space_group_name_H-M   'P 1'
#
loop_
_entity.id
_entity.type
_entity.pdbx_description
1 polymer ?
#
loop_
_entity_poly.entity_id
_entity_poly.type
_entity_poly.pdbx_seq_one_letter_code
_entity_poly.pdbx_strand_id
1 'polypeptide(L)'
;MSEPSHDWKAEAAAKRRQREREMDVERRWQEVIDKDGDGAPEWLKEAALKKKAQQDKETGVAPWLREVRRTNKDLARKISDVYQSEQEANEKPVPAPPTSVPKVIENSVN
;
A
#
# COMPACT_ATOMS: atom_id res chain seq x y z
N MET A 1 25.47 -28.28 3.21
CA MET A 1 25.40 -26.81 3.33
C MET A 1 25.40 -26.26 1.91
N SER A 2 24.25 -25.98 1.31
CA SER A 2 24.19 -25.40 -0.03
C SER A 2 24.57 -23.92 0.06
N GLU A 3 25.64 -23.52 -0.60
CA GLU A 3 26.05 -22.12 -0.70
C GLU A 3 24.95 -21.30 -1.40
N PRO A 4 24.62 -20.10 -0.92
CA PRO A 4 23.75 -19.21 -1.68
C PRO A 4 24.56 -18.72 -2.88
N SER A 5 24.35 -19.33 -4.05
CA SER A 5 24.88 -18.83 -5.31
C SER A 5 24.36 -17.41 -5.52
N HIS A 6 25.18 -16.42 -5.14
CA HIS A 6 24.91 -15.00 -5.34
C HIS A 6 25.12 -14.69 -6.82
N ASP A 7 24.17 -15.11 -7.66
CA ASP A 7 24.18 -14.79 -9.07
C ASP A 7 23.65 -13.36 -9.26
N TRP A 8 24.44 -12.39 -8.78
CA TRP A 8 24.15 -10.95 -8.83
C TRP A 8 23.83 -10.46 -10.24
N LYS A 9 24.32 -11.17 -11.27
CA LYS A 9 23.99 -10.90 -12.68
C LYS A 9 22.54 -11.25 -12.99
N ALA A 10 22.04 -12.37 -12.47
CA ALA A 10 20.64 -12.76 -12.62
C ALA A 10 19.72 -11.80 -11.85
N GLU A 11 20.11 -11.37 -10.65
CA GLU A 11 19.38 -10.35 -9.88
C GLU A 11 19.36 -8.99 -10.60
N ALA A 12 20.51 -8.56 -11.14
CA ALA A 12 20.60 -7.32 -11.91
C ALA A 12 19.76 -7.37 -13.19
N ALA A 13 19.73 -8.50 -13.90
CA ALA A 13 18.89 -8.71 -15.06
C ALA A 13 17.38 -8.71 -14.71
N ALA A 14 17.01 -9.30 -13.58
CA ALA A 14 15.64 -9.27 -13.08
C ALA A 14 15.21 -7.84 -12.70
N LYS A 15 16.05 -7.11 -11.96
CA LYS A 15 15.84 -5.69 -11.63
C LYS A 15 15.71 -4.82 -12.88
N ARG A 16 16.51 -5.08 -13.91
CA ARG A 16 16.41 -4.37 -15.19
C ARG A 16 15.08 -4.62 -15.89
N ARG A 17 14.64 -5.88 -16.02
CA ARG A 17 13.33 -6.21 -16.60
C ARG A 17 12.18 -5.62 -15.79
N GLN A 18 12.29 -5.60 -14.47
CA GLN A 18 11.29 -4.98 -13.60
C GLN A 18 11.22 -3.46 -13.86
N ARG A 19 12.36 -2.77 -13.90
CA ARG A 19 12.42 -1.35 -14.22
C ARG A 19 11.84 -1.05 -15.61
N GLU A 20 12.12 -1.88 -16.61
CA GLU A 20 11.57 -1.73 -17.96
C GLU A 20 10.03 -1.83 -17.96
N ARG A 21 9.46 -2.76 -17.18
CA ARG A 21 8.00 -2.86 -17.01
C ARG A 21 7.42 -1.66 -16.28
N GLU A 22 8.08 -1.20 -15.20
CA GLU A 22 7.66 0.00 -14.46
C GLU A 22 7.66 1.24 -15.36
N MET A 23 8.66 1.37 -16.23
CA MET A 23 8.73 2.44 -17.22
C MET A 23 7.65 2.36 -18.30
N ASP A 24 7.28 1.15 -18.74
CA ASP A 24 6.19 0.96 -19.70
C ASP A 24 4.84 1.35 -19.09
N VAL A 25 4.62 0.97 -17.84
CA VAL A 25 3.45 1.42 -17.07
C VAL A 25 3.46 2.94 -16.97
N GLU A 26 4.55 3.54 -16.50
CA GLU A 26 4.64 5.00 -16.36
C GLU A 26 4.37 5.73 -17.69
N ARG A 27 4.88 5.21 -18.81
CA ARG A 27 4.60 5.74 -20.14
C ARG A 27 3.12 5.65 -20.51
N ARG A 28 2.49 4.50 -20.31
CA ARG A 28 1.04 4.33 -20.56
C ARG A 28 0.20 5.27 -19.69
N TRP A 29 0.60 5.48 -18.45
CA TRP A 29 -0.04 6.46 -17.58
C TRP A 29 0.10 7.88 -18.12
N GLN A 30 1.29 8.25 -18.61
CA GLN A 30 1.50 9.56 -19.23
C GLN A 30 0.65 9.72 -20.50
N GLU A 31 0.55 8.69 -21.34
CA GLU A 31 -0.33 8.72 -22.53
C GLU A 31 -1.80 8.94 -22.18
N VAL A 32 -2.29 8.36 -21.08
CA VAL A 32 -3.65 8.59 -20.58
C VAL A 32 -3.82 10.02 -20.08
N ILE A 33 -2.82 10.57 -19.38
CA ILE A 33 -2.83 11.96 -18.89
C ILE A 33 -2.84 12.96 -20.06
N ASP A 34 -2.00 12.72 -21.06
CA ASP A 34 -1.82 13.60 -22.23
C ASP A 34 -3.07 13.61 -23.13
N LYS A 35 -3.83 12.51 -23.14
CA LYS A 35 -5.11 12.37 -23.86
C LYS A 35 -6.34 12.70 -23.00
N ASP A 36 -6.15 13.28 -21.81
CA ASP A 36 -7.24 13.58 -20.86
C ASP A 36 -8.15 12.37 -20.56
N GLY A 37 -7.59 11.16 -20.59
CA GLY A 37 -8.30 9.92 -20.33
C GLY A 37 -8.97 9.28 -21.53
N ASP A 38 -8.82 9.81 -22.76
CA ASP A 38 -9.50 9.25 -23.94
C ASP A 38 -9.08 7.78 -24.20
N GLY A 39 -10.08 6.91 -24.38
CA GLY A 39 -9.90 5.46 -24.57
C GLY A 39 -9.46 4.66 -23.33
N ALA A 40 -9.26 5.28 -22.16
CA ALA A 40 -8.91 4.60 -20.91
C ALA A 40 -10.14 4.17 -20.10
N PRO A 41 -10.07 3.13 -19.26
CA PRO A 41 -11.14 2.80 -18.32
C PRO A 41 -11.29 3.88 -17.23
N GLU A 42 -12.51 4.09 -16.72
CA GLU A 42 -12.84 5.19 -15.79
C GLU A 42 -11.93 5.25 -14.55
N TRP A 43 -11.63 4.12 -13.92
CA TRP A 43 -10.71 4.05 -12.78
C TRP A 43 -9.30 4.57 -13.11
N LEU A 44 -8.86 4.40 -14.36
CA LEU A 44 -7.56 4.87 -14.83
C LEU A 44 -7.61 6.36 -15.21
N LYS A 45 -8.74 6.85 -15.75
CA LYS A 45 -8.95 8.28 -16.01
C LYS A 45 -8.92 9.09 -14.71
N GLU A 46 -9.67 8.66 -13.70
CA GLU A 46 -9.71 9.32 -12.40
C GLU A 46 -8.31 9.39 -11.76
N ALA A 47 -7.58 8.28 -11.81
CA ALA A 47 -6.24 8.22 -11.25
C ALA A 47 -5.25 9.07 -12.07
N ALA A 48 -5.37 9.10 -13.40
CA ALA A 48 -4.56 9.93 -14.29
C ALA A 48 -4.79 11.43 -14.03
N LEU A 49 -6.04 11.87 -13.93
CA LEU A 49 -6.40 13.25 -13.61
C LEU A 49 -5.90 13.67 -12.22
N LYS A 50 -5.99 12.76 -11.24
CA LYS A 50 -5.43 12.99 -9.90
C LYS A 50 -3.91 13.15 -9.94
N LYS A 51 -3.23 12.36 -10.77
CA LYS A 51 -1.78 12.44 -10.98
C LYS A 51 -1.38 13.74 -11.69
N LYS A 52 -2.13 14.15 -12.73
CA LYS A 52 -1.97 15.44 -13.42
C LYS A 52 -2.12 16.62 -12.45
N ALA A 53 -3.19 16.63 -11.65
CA ALA A 53 -3.41 17.66 -10.65
C ALA A 53 -2.31 17.71 -9.57
N GLN A 54 -1.70 16.57 -9.23
CA GLN A 54 -0.55 16.52 -8.33
C GLN A 54 0.73 17.05 -9.00
N GLN A 55 0.98 16.69 -10.26
CA GLN A 55 2.09 17.24 -11.05
C GLN A 55 1.98 18.76 -11.20
N ASP A 56 0.79 19.29 -11.44
CA ASP A 56 0.54 20.73 -11.53
C ASP A 56 0.86 21.43 -10.19
N LYS A 57 0.47 20.84 -9.06
CA LYS A 57 0.82 21.35 -7.72
C LYS A 57 2.32 21.30 -7.41
N GLU A 58 3.05 20.43 -8.10
CA GLU A 58 4.50 20.28 -7.97
C GLU A 58 5.27 21.11 -9.00
N THR A 59 4.58 21.61 -10.03
CA THR A 59 5.14 22.50 -11.05
C THR A 59 5.54 23.82 -10.39
N GLY A 60 6.81 24.21 -10.50
CA GLY A 60 7.37 25.38 -9.81
C GLY A 60 7.82 25.15 -8.35
N VAL A 61 7.62 23.96 -7.78
CA VAL A 61 8.17 23.61 -6.47
C VAL A 61 9.65 23.27 -6.60
N ALA A 62 10.50 23.94 -5.84
CA ALA A 62 11.94 23.68 -5.82
C ALA A 62 12.25 22.20 -5.49
N PRO A 63 13.27 21.58 -6.10
CA PRO A 63 13.58 20.16 -5.91
C PRO A 63 13.78 19.76 -4.44
N TRP A 64 14.46 20.59 -3.66
CA TRP A 64 14.68 20.34 -2.23
C TRP A 64 13.37 20.32 -1.42
N LEU A 65 12.40 21.17 -1.80
CA LEU A 65 11.11 21.24 -1.11
C LEU A 65 10.24 20.02 -1.43
N ARG A 66 10.39 19.43 -2.63
CA ARG A 66 9.76 18.14 -2.97
C ARG A 66 10.29 17.03 -2.07
N GLU A 67 11.62 17.00 -1.87
CA GLU A 67 12.28 16.01 -1.02
C GLU A 67 11.86 16.14 0.46
N VAL A 68 11.77 17.37 0.96
CA VAL A 68 11.24 17.65 2.31
C VAL A 68 9.79 17.17 2.44
N ARG A 69 8.92 17.48 1.49
CA ARG A 69 7.52 17.02 1.50
C ARG A 69 7.43 15.49 1.48
N ARG A 70 8.26 14.83 0.69
CA ARG A 70 8.36 13.35 0.63
C ARG A 70 8.76 12.78 1.98
N THR A 71 9.84 13.30 2.56
CA THR A 71 10.37 12.84 3.85
C THR A 71 9.35 13.06 4.97
N ASN A 72 8.68 14.21 5.01
CA ASN A 72 7.65 14.51 6.00
C ASN A 72 6.45 13.58 5.88
N LYS A 73 6.03 13.23 4.65
CA LYS A 73 4.95 12.26 4.42
C LYS A 73 5.33 10.86 4.92
N ASP A 74 6.55 10.43 4.67
CA ASP A 74 7.05 9.13 5.14
C ASP A 74 7.16 9.08 6.67
N LEU A 75 7.63 10.17 7.29
CA LEU A 75 7.65 10.31 8.75
C LEU A 75 6.24 10.27 9.34
N ALA A 76 5.28 11.00 8.77
CA ALA A 76 3.90 10.99 9.22
C ALA A 76 3.28 9.58 9.14
N ARG A 77 3.57 8.82 8.07
CA ARG A 77 3.13 7.42 7.96
C ARG A 77 3.74 6.56 9.06
N LYS A 78 5.06 6.62 9.27
CA LYS A 78 5.75 5.85 10.32
C LYS A 78 5.19 6.16 11.71
N ILE A 79 4.90 7.43 11.98
CA ILE A 79 4.29 7.84 13.25
C ILE A 79 2.90 7.19 13.39
N SER A 80 2.07 7.26 12.34
CA SER A 80 0.75 6.62 12.33
C SER A 80 0.83 5.11 12.54
N ASP A 81 1.77 4.43 11.87
CA ASP A 81 1.95 2.99 11.96
C ASP A 81 2.34 2.58 13.39
N VAL A 82 3.24 3.36 14.03
CA VAL A 82 3.62 3.15 15.44
C VAL A 82 2.41 3.33 16.35
N TYR A 83 1.67 4.43 16.24
CA TYR A 83 0.46 4.66 17.05
C TYR A 83 -0.57 3.55 16.90
N GLN A 84 -0.78 3.06 15.68
CA GLN A 84 -1.71 1.96 15.43
C GLN A 84 -1.21 0.67 16.07
N SER A 85 0.08 0.36 15.94
CA SER A 85 0.67 -0.82 16.56
C SER A 85 0.61 -0.79 18.09
N GLU A 86 0.74 0.40 18.70
CA GLU A 86 0.60 0.57 20.15
C GLU A 86 -0.85 0.39 20.60
N GLN A 87 -1.84 0.84 19.82
CA GLN A 87 -3.26 0.58 20.11
C GLN A 87 -3.58 -0.92 20.01
N GLU A 88 -3.16 -1.59 18.94
CA GLU A 88 -3.36 -3.03 18.74
C GLU A 88 -2.67 -3.87 19.83
N ALA A 89 -1.50 -3.44 20.31
CA ALA A 89 -0.79 -4.10 21.41
C ALA A 89 -1.46 -3.90 22.78
N ASN A 90 -2.13 -2.77 22.98
CA ASN A 90 -2.84 -2.44 24.22
C ASN A 90 -4.24 -3.09 24.26
N GLU A 91 -4.85 -3.39 23.11
CA GLU A 91 -6.15 -4.08 22.97
C GLU A 91 -6.07 -5.62 23.06
N LYS A 92 -5.17 -6.19 23.88
CA LYS A 92 -5.23 -7.64 24.18
C LYS A 92 -6.62 -8.00 24.72
N PRO A 93 -7.31 -9.02 24.15
CA PRO A 93 -8.67 -9.33 24.55
C PRO A 93 -8.69 -9.85 25.99
N VAL A 94 -9.53 -9.25 26.83
CA VAL A 94 -9.92 -9.81 28.13
C VAL A 94 -10.43 -11.24 27.86
N PRO A 95 -9.93 -12.28 28.54
CA PRO A 95 -10.45 -13.63 28.36
C PRO A 95 -11.96 -13.62 28.67
N ALA A 96 -12.78 -14.05 27.72
CA ALA A 96 -14.22 -14.12 27.89
C ALA A 96 -14.56 -14.93 29.16
N PRO A 97 -15.54 -14.49 29.97
CA PRO A 97 -15.98 -15.28 31.12
C PRO A 97 -16.47 -16.66 30.64
N PRO A 98 -16.19 -17.74 31.38
CA PRO A 98 -16.58 -19.09 30.97
C PRO A 98 -18.10 -19.15 30.78
N THR A 99 -18.54 -19.52 29.59
CA THR A 99 -19.95 -19.71 29.25
C THR A 99 -20.50 -20.86 30.08
N SER A 100 -21.27 -20.56 31.11
CA SER A 100 -22.07 -21.54 31.85
C SER A 100 -23.17 -22.07 30.93
N VAL A 101 -23.00 -23.30 30.45
CA VAL A 101 -24.03 -24.01 29.68
C VAL A 101 -25.21 -24.30 30.62
N PRO A 102 -26.44 -23.84 30.33
CA PRO A 102 -27.60 -24.23 31.11
C PRO A 102 -27.91 -25.71 30.85
N LYS A 103 -27.87 -26.51 31.93
CA LYS A 103 -28.27 -27.93 31.92
C LYS A 103 -29.78 -28.00 31.72
N VAL A 104 -30.22 -28.29 30.50
CA VAL A 104 -31.61 -28.60 30.18
C VAL A 104 -32.00 -29.84 30.97
N ILE A 105 -32.95 -29.70 31.89
CA ILE A 105 -33.58 -30.82 32.59
C ILE A 105 -34.71 -31.29 31.67
N GLU A 106 -34.47 -32.34 30.89
CA GLU A 106 -35.55 -33.05 30.20
C GLU A 106 -36.33 -33.89 31.22
N ASN A 107 -37.51 -33.39 31.60
CA ASN A 107 -38.54 -34.21 32.21
C ASN A 107 -39.11 -35.15 31.14
N SER A 108 -38.69 -36.42 31.16
CA SER A 108 -39.42 -37.49 30.47
C SER A 108 -40.43 -38.09 31.43
N VAL A 109 -41.71 -37.83 31.14
CA VAL A 109 -42.85 -38.59 31.64
C VAL A 109 -42.96 -39.87 30.81
N ASN A 110 -42.80 -41.02 31.45
CA ASN A 110 -43.70 -42.18 31.32
C ASN A 110 -43.44 -43.17 32.45
#